data_AF-A0A966BF78-F1
#
_entry.id   AF-A0A966BF78-F1
#
_cell.length_a   1.000
_cell.length_b   1.000
_cell.length_c   1.000
_cell.angle_alpha   90.00
_cell.angle_beta   90.00
_cell.angle_gamma   90.00
#
_symmetry.space_group_name_H-M   'P 1'
#
loop_
_entity.id
_entity.type
_entity.pdbx_description
1 polymer ?
#
loop_
_entity_poly.entity_id
_entity_poly.type
_entity_poly.pdbx_seq_one_letter_code
_entity_poly.pdbx_strand_id
1 'polypeptide(L)'
;PGGTIICVAECRDGLPDHGGYGEILASQDSPEALEEMIQEPGYSTPDQWQVQIQSRIQRLASVLMKSDGLTDEQLRMAHIEPVHDIESTVARLLAEYGDGATVCVLPEGPRTIPYLR
;
A
#
# COMPACT_ATOMS: atom_id res chain seq x y z
N PRO A 1 13.54 -8.51 -1.00
CA PRO A 1 12.13 -8.51 -1.47
C PRO A 1 11.30 -9.44 -0.56
N GLY A 2 10.01 -9.17 -0.36
CA GLY A 2 9.13 -10.00 0.48
C GLY A 2 9.01 -9.55 1.95
N GLY A 3 9.33 -8.30 2.25
CA GLY A 3 9.06 -7.70 3.56
C GLY A 3 7.62 -7.18 3.69
N THR A 4 7.27 -6.68 4.88
CA THR A 4 5.98 -6.01 5.13
C THR A 4 6.20 -4.53 5.41
N ILE A 5 5.40 -3.68 4.78
CA ILE A 5 5.31 -2.25 5.07
C ILE A 5 4.01 -2.01 5.82
N ILE A 6 4.10 -1.42 7.02
CA ILE A 6 2.92 -0.93 7.75
C ILE A 6 2.88 0.59 7.60
N CYS A 7 1.86 1.09 6.90
CA CYS A 7 1.59 2.52 6.77
C CYS A 7 0.61 2.95 7.87
N VAL A 8 0.88 4.09 8.50
CA VAL A 8 -0.02 4.68 9.50
C VAL A 8 -0.42 6.05 8.99
N ALA A 9 -1.66 6.18 8.53
CA ALA A 9 -2.22 7.44 8.09
C ALA A 9 -3.74 7.45 8.32
N GLU A 10 -4.23 8.53 8.92
CA GLU A 10 -5.65 8.69 9.24
C GLU A 10 -6.52 8.57 7.99
N CYS A 11 -6.08 9.13 6.86
CA CYS A 11 -6.87 9.22 5.62
C CYS A 11 -8.29 9.76 5.86
N ARG A 12 -8.39 10.85 6.65
CA ARG A 12 -9.66 11.43 7.11
C ARG A 12 -10.70 11.70 6.01
N ASP A 13 -10.22 12.02 4.80
CA ASP A 13 -11.05 12.36 3.65
C ASP A 13 -11.44 11.10 2.84
N GLY A 14 -11.02 9.92 3.31
CA GLY A 14 -11.29 8.63 2.69
C GLY A 14 -10.51 8.41 1.39
N LEU A 15 -11.00 7.44 0.62
CA LEU A 15 -10.56 7.22 -0.74
C LEU A 15 -11.18 8.33 -1.60
N PRO A 16 -10.41 9.01 -2.48
CA PRO A 16 -10.94 10.05 -3.34
C PRO A 16 -12.17 9.57 -4.12
N ASP A 17 -13.28 10.28 -3.95
CA ASP A 17 -14.55 10.09 -4.67
C ASP A 17 -14.59 10.86 -6.01
N HIS A 18 -13.46 11.48 -6.36
CA HIS A 18 -13.22 12.23 -7.57
C HIS A 18 -11.87 11.80 -8.17
N GLY A 19 -11.71 12.03 -9.48
CA GLY A 19 -10.54 11.55 -10.22
C GLY A 19 -10.63 10.06 -10.55
N GLY A 20 -9.55 9.53 -11.14
CA GLY A 20 -9.49 8.15 -11.58
C GLY A 20 -8.96 7.18 -10.53
N TYR A 21 -8.34 7.67 -9.46
CA TYR A 21 -7.54 6.82 -8.56
C TYR A 21 -8.30 5.62 -7.99
N GLY A 22 -9.45 5.86 -7.35
CA GLY A 22 -10.26 4.80 -6.75
C GLY A 22 -10.84 3.85 -7.79
N GLU A 23 -11.28 4.37 -8.94
CA GLU A 23 -11.83 3.57 -10.03
C GLU A 23 -10.76 2.65 -10.66
N ILE A 24 -9.55 3.17 -10.88
CA ILE A 24 -8.44 2.38 -11.43
C ILE A 24 -8.07 1.28 -10.44
N LEU A 25 -7.94 1.57 -9.13
CA LEU A 25 -7.67 0.55 -8.11
C LEU A 25 -8.72 -0.56 -8.11
N ALA A 26 -10.00 -0.21 -8.22
CA ALA A 26 -11.11 -1.17 -8.24
C ALA A 26 -11.23 -1.95 -9.55
N SER A 27 -10.51 -1.54 -10.61
CA SER A 27 -10.71 -2.07 -11.97
C SER A 27 -10.08 -3.43 -12.22
N GLN A 28 -9.20 -3.89 -11.33
CA GLN A 28 -8.49 -5.16 -11.44
C GLN A 28 -8.43 -5.87 -10.09
N ASP A 29 -8.25 -7.18 -10.13
CA ASP A 29 -8.27 -8.01 -8.92
C ASP A 29 -6.90 -8.11 -8.23
N SER A 30 -5.82 -7.60 -8.84
CA SER A 30 -4.48 -7.63 -8.25
C SER A 30 -3.57 -6.47 -8.68
N PRO A 31 -2.54 -6.13 -7.87
CA PRO A 31 -1.49 -5.19 -8.24
C PRO A 31 -0.78 -5.52 -9.56
N GLU A 32 -0.57 -6.81 -9.86
CA GLU A 32 0.03 -7.26 -11.12
C GLU A 32 -0.87 -6.90 -12.31
N ALA A 33 -2.16 -7.20 -12.23
CA ALA A 33 -3.12 -6.87 -13.28
C ALA A 33 -3.26 -5.36 -13.49
N LEU A 34 -3.23 -4.56 -12.41
CA LEU A 34 -3.17 -3.10 -12.49
C LEU A 34 -1.93 -2.62 -13.26
N GLU A 35 -0.76 -3.17 -12.95
CA GLU A 35 0.47 -2.78 -13.61
C GLU A 35 0.48 -3.21 -15.09
N GLU A 36 0.00 -4.41 -15.42
CA GLU A 36 -0.13 -4.88 -16.81
C GLU A 36 -1.04 -3.96 -17.62
N MET A 37 -2.24 -3.65 -17.11
CA MET A 37 -3.18 -2.72 -17.74
C MET A 37 -2.56 -1.33 -17.96
N ILE A 38 -1.91 -0.75 -16.94
CA ILE A 38 -1.30 0.59 -17.03
C ILE A 38 -0.13 0.62 -18.03
N GLN A 39 0.53 -0.52 -18.27
CA GLN A 39 1.63 -0.62 -19.24
C GLN A 39 1.16 -0.86 -20.68
N GLU A 40 -0.13 -1.09 -20.92
CA GLU A 40 -0.65 -1.28 -22.26
C GLU A 40 -0.45 -0.02 -23.13
N PRO A 41 0.04 -0.18 -24.38
CA PRO A 41 0.21 0.96 -25.28
C PRO A 41 -1.10 1.73 -25.49
N GLY A 42 -1.10 3.01 -25.16
CA GLY A 42 -2.26 3.89 -25.30
C GLY A 42 -3.09 4.06 -24.03
N TYR A 43 -2.81 3.31 -22.96
CA TYR A 43 -3.42 3.56 -21.66
C TYR A 43 -2.90 4.90 -21.09
N SER A 44 -3.82 5.85 -20.94
CA SER A 44 -3.52 7.19 -20.46
C SER A 44 -4.76 7.77 -19.79
N THR A 45 -4.76 7.79 -18.45
CA THR A 45 -5.84 8.38 -17.66
C THR A 45 -5.25 9.21 -16.50
N PRO A 46 -5.94 10.27 -16.03
CA PRO A 46 -5.56 10.95 -14.81
C PRO A 46 -5.37 9.96 -13.64
N ASP A 47 -4.46 10.28 -12.73
CA ASP A 47 -4.14 9.50 -11.52
C ASP A 47 -3.52 8.11 -11.74
N GLN A 48 -3.37 7.64 -12.98
CA GLN A 48 -2.76 6.32 -13.27
C GLN A 48 -1.36 6.17 -12.68
N TRP A 49 -0.59 7.25 -12.61
CA TRP A 49 0.79 7.22 -12.13
C TRP A 49 0.85 6.84 -10.66
N GLN A 50 -0.13 7.25 -9.85
CA GLN A 50 -0.15 6.94 -8.43
C GLN A 50 -0.47 5.46 -8.21
N VAL A 51 -1.43 4.92 -8.98
CA VAL A 51 -1.73 3.48 -8.98
C VAL A 51 -0.53 2.66 -9.43
N GLN A 52 0.19 3.11 -10.47
CA GLN A 52 1.39 2.45 -10.95
C GLN A 52 2.50 2.35 -9.88
N ILE A 53 2.69 3.41 -9.09
CA ILE A 53 3.66 3.38 -8.00
C ILE A 53 3.19 2.46 -6.88
N GLN A 54 1.92 2.54 -6.49
CA GLN A 54 1.36 1.67 -5.46
C GLN A 54 1.47 0.18 -5.85
N SER A 55 1.07 -0.18 -7.07
CA SER A 55 1.10 -1.57 -7.53
C SER A 55 2.51 -2.14 -7.56
N ARG A 56 3.50 -1.35 -8.02
CA ARG A 56 4.92 -1.73 -7.96
C ARG A 56 5.42 -2.01 -6.55
N ILE A 57 4.99 -1.23 -5.57
CA ILE A 57 5.33 -1.46 -4.15
C ILE A 57 4.70 -2.77 -3.68
N GLN A 58 3.41 -2.97 -3.95
CA GLN A 58 2.65 -4.16 -3.53
C GLN A 58 3.17 -5.45 -4.16
N ARG A 59 3.78 -5.40 -5.34
CA ARG A 59 4.48 -6.56 -5.95
C ARG A 59 5.77 -6.95 -5.23
N LEU A 60 6.37 -6.05 -4.47
CA LEU A 60 7.67 -6.24 -3.81
C LEU A 60 7.55 -6.50 -2.31
N ALA A 61 6.45 -6.07 -1.70
CA ALA A 61 6.19 -6.14 -0.26
C ALA A 61 4.69 -6.22 0.03
N SER A 62 4.33 -6.92 1.10
CA SER A 62 2.98 -6.83 1.66
C SER A 62 2.77 -5.43 2.23
N VAL A 63 1.65 -4.79 1.91
CA VAL A 63 1.33 -3.45 2.40
C VAL A 63 0.12 -3.54 3.31
N LEU A 64 0.35 -3.17 4.57
CA LEU A 64 -0.62 -3.10 5.63
C LEU A 64 -0.88 -1.63 5.98
N MET A 65 -2.10 -1.30 6.39
CA MET A 65 -2.43 0.09 6.73
C MET A 65 -3.33 0.19 7.95
N LYS A 66 -2.92 1.03 8.91
CA LYS A 66 -3.80 1.57 9.95
C LYS A 66 -4.35 2.90 9.49
N SER A 67 -5.66 2.98 9.40
CA SER A 67 -6.41 4.16 9.02
C SER A 67 -7.72 4.23 9.80
N ASP A 68 -8.20 5.44 10.07
CA ASP A 68 -9.50 5.68 10.72
C ASP A 68 -10.53 6.27 9.75
N GLY A 69 -10.08 6.86 8.64
CA GLY A 69 -10.93 7.43 7.59
C GLY A 69 -11.17 6.50 6.38
N LEU A 70 -10.54 5.32 6.35
CA LEU A 70 -10.79 4.29 5.35
C LEU A 70 -11.43 3.06 6.00
N THR A 71 -12.45 2.52 5.34
CA THR A 71 -13.02 1.22 5.71
C THR A 71 -12.08 0.08 5.30
N ASP A 72 -12.18 -1.05 5.99
CA ASP A 72 -11.50 -2.29 5.61
C ASP A 72 -11.79 -2.71 4.15
N GLU A 73 -13.01 -2.45 3.66
CA GLU A 73 -13.40 -2.75 2.28
C GLU A 73 -12.68 -1.85 1.28
N GLN A 74 -12.59 -0.55 1.55
CA GLN A 74 -11.82 0.38 0.72
C GLN A 74 -10.33 0.03 0.69
N LEU A 75 -9.76 -0.38 1.82
CA LEU A 75 -8.37 -0.83 1.89
C LEU A 75 -8.14 -2.11 1.07
N ARG A 76 -9.02 -3.11 1.22
CA ARG A 76 -8.92 -4.37 0.45
C ARG A 76 -9.13 -4.16 -1.04
N MET A 77 -10.07 -3.28 -1.43
CA MET A 77 -10.27 -2.87 -2.82
C MET A 77 -8.98 -2.23 -3.38
N ALA A 78 -8.28 -1.43 -2.57
CA ALA A 78 -6.97 -0.88 -2.93
C ALA A 78 -5.80 -1.89 -2.82
N HIS A 79 -6.07 -3.19 -2.62
CA HIS A 79 -5.08 -4.24 -2.41
C HIS A 79 -4.17 -4.02 -1.18
N ILE A 80 -4.68 -3.34 -0.16
CA ILE A 80 -3.99 -3.06 1.10
C ILE A 80 -4.66 -3.85 2.23
N GLU A 81 -3.87 -4.50 3.08
CA GLU A 81 -4.39 -5.23 4.23
C GLU A 81 -4.69 -4.26 5.40
N PRO A 82 -5.92 -4.23 5.94
CA PRO A 82 -6.27 -3.37 7.06
C PRO A 82 -5.62 -3.85 8.37
N VAL A 83 -5.13 -2.90 9.17
CA VAL A 83 -4.58 -3.13 10.51
C VAL A 83 -5.32 -2.27 11.51
N HIS A 84 -5.70 -2.88 12.63
CA HIS A 84 -6.42 -2.19 13.72
C HIS A 84 -5.55 -1.92 14.94
N ASP A 85 -4.52 -2.75 15.16
CA ASP A 85 -3.59 -2.64 16.26
C ASP A 85 -2.15 -2.86 15.78
N ILE A 86 -1.32 -1.82 15.90
CA ILE A 86 0.05 -1.83 15.37
C ILE A 86 0.95 -2.75 16.19
N GLU A 87 0.82 -2.73 17.52
CA GLU A 87 1.72 -3.48 18.41
C GLU A 87 1.59 -4.99 18.20
N SER A 88 0.37 -5.52 18.19
CA SER A 88 0.11 -6.93 17.92
C SER A 88 0.47 -7.32 16.49
N THR A 89 0.28 -6.43 15.51
CA THR A 89 0.66 -6.68 14.12
C THR A 89 2.17 -6.81 13.98
N VAL A 90 2.94 -5.89 14.58
CA VAL A 90 4.41 -5.96 14.58
C VAL A 90 4.89 -7.23 15.29
N ALA A 91 4.32 -7.56 16.45
CA ALA A 91 4.68 -8.77 17.19
C ALA A 91 4.38 -10.05 16.38
N ARG A 92 3.23 -10.12 15.72
CA ARG A 92 2.85 -11.23 14.83
C ARG A 92 3.84 -11.37 13.67
N LEU A 93 4.14 -10.28 12.98
CA LEU A 93 5.05 -10.29 11.83
C LEU A 93 6.47 -10.68 12.22
N LEU A 94 6.97 -10.20 13.36
CA LEU A 94 8.27 -10.61 13.88
C LEU A 94 8.33 -12.12 14.15
N ALA A 95 7.26 -12.70 14.72
CA ALA A 95 7.17 -14.14 14.92
C ALA A 95 7.08 -14.92 13.59
N GLU A 96 6.38 -14.39 12.59
CA GLU A 96 6.22 -14.99 11.26
C GLU A 96 7.53 -14.97 10.45
N TYR A 97 8.26 -13.85 10.47
CA TYR A 97 9.55 -13.70 9.77
C TYR A 97 10.73 -14.38 10.51
N GLY A 98 10.59 -14.64 11.81
CA GLY A 98 11.57 -15.37 12.63
C GLY A 98 12.71 -14.50 13.20
N ASP A 99 13.65 -15.15 13.90
CA ASP A 99 14.67 -14.51 14.74
C ASP A 99 15.60 -13.50 14.04
N GLY A 100 15.69 -13.56 12.71
CA GLY A 100 16.48 -12.63 11.89
C GLY A 100 15.74 -11.36 11.46
N ALA A 101 14.44 -11.24 11.79
CA ALA A 101 13.63 -10.11 11.39
C ALA A 101 14.10 -8.81 12.05
N THR A 102 14.13 -7.74 11.27
CA THR A 102 14.47 -6.39 11.76
C THR A 102 13.34 -5.43 11.44
N VAL A 103 13.17 -4.42 12.30
CA VAL A 103 12.15 -3.38 12.13
C VAL A 103 12.85 -2.05 11.86
N CYS A 104 12.43 -1.39 10.78
CA CYS A 104 12.79 -0.02 10.49
C CYS A 104 11.57 0.87 10.77
N VAL A 105 11.74 1.91 11.58
CA VAL A 105 10.68 2.89 11.87
C VAL A 105 11.02 4.20 11.16
N LEU A 106 10.08 4.70 10.36
CA LEU A 106 10.20 5.95 9.61
C LEU A 106 9.07 6.90 10.04
N PRO A 107 9.23 7.69 11.12
CA PRO A 107 8.14 8.51 11.69
C PRO A 107 7.62 9.57 10.72
N GLU A 108 8.48 10.12 9.87
CA GLU A 108 8.12 11.12 8.86
C GLU A 108 8.40 10.58 7.45
N GLY A 109 7.73 9.49 7.07
CA GLY A 109 7.90 8.83 5.76
C GLY A 109 7.96 9.80 4.57
N PRO A 110 6.98 10.71 4.40
CA PRO A 110 6.96 11.67 3.29
C PRO A 110 8.10 12.72 3.31
N ARG A 111 8.80 12.89 4.44
CA ARG A 111 9.89 13.85 4.61
C ARG A 111 11.28 13.19 4.64
N THR A 112 11.33 11.88 4.49
CA THR A 112 12.58 11.11 4.61
C THR A 112 13.02 10.60 3.24
N ILE A 113 14.28 10.79 2.89
CA ILE A 113 14.91 10.16 1.72
C ILE A 113 15.82 9.03 2.22
N PRO A 114 15.39 7.76 2.16
CA PRO A 114 16.24 6.65 2.52
C PRO A 114 17.33 6.43 1.46
N TYR A 115 18.52 6.03 1.90
CA TYR A 115 19.62 5.65 1.02
C TYR A 115 20.17 4.30 1.44
N LEU A 116 20.59 3.51 0.45
CA LEU A 116 21.32 2.27 0.68
C LEU A 116 22.81 2.57 0.79
N ARG A 117 23.49 1.90 1.71
CA ARG A 117 24.95 1.90 1.81
C ARG A 117 25.51 0.63 1.22
#